data_AF-A0A6A1PYS9-F1
#
_entry.id   AF-A0A6A1PYS9-F1
#
_cell.length_a   1.000
_cell.length_b   1.000
_cell.length_c   1.000
_cell.angle_alpha   90.00
_cell.angle_beta   90.00
_cell.angle_gamma   90.00
#
_symmetry.space_group_name_H-M   'P 1'
#
loop_
_entity.id
_entity.type
_entity.pdbx_description
1 polymer ?
#
loop_
_entity_poly.entity_id
_entity_poly.type
_entity_poly.pdbx_seq_one_letter_code
_entity_poly.pdbx_strand_id
1 'polypeptide(L)'
;VDLVNIGSTDIVDGNHKLTLGLIWNIILHWQVKNVMKNIMAGLQQTNSEKILLSWVRQSTRNYPQVNVINFTTSWSDGLALNALIHSHRPDLFDWNSVVCQQSATQRLEHAFNIAKYHLGIEKLLDPE
;
A
#
# COMPACT_ATOMS: atom_id res chain seq x y z
N VAL A 1 17.48 26.84 8.82
CA VAL A 1 18.84 26.50 8.35
C VAL A 1 18.66 25.93 6.96
N ASP A 2 18.76 26.79 5.96
CA ASP A 2 19.16 26.36 4.63
C ASP A 2 20.61 25.87 4.71
N LEU A 3 20.92 24.79 3.99
CA LEU A 3 22.22 24.27 3.54
C LEU A 3 21.91 22.86 2.98
N VAL A 4 21.64 22.65 1.68
CA VAL A 4 22.51 22.89 0.50
C VAL A 4 23.84 22.15 0.65
N ASN A 5 24.00 21.10 -0.17
CA ASN A 5 25.13 20.15 -0.34
C ASN A 5 24.84 18.69 0.08
N ILE A 6 23.77 18.10 -0.42
CA ILE A 6 23.75 16.64 -0.62
C ILE A 6 23.86 16.44 -2.13
N GLY A 7 25.09 16.16 -2.56
CA GLY A 7 25.38 15.86 -3.97
C GLY A 7 24.88 14.46 -4.31
N SER A 8 24.59 14.22 -5.58
CA SER A 8 24.22 12.89 -6.10
C SER A 8 25.22 11.78 -5.78
N THR A 9 26.44 12.14 -5.37
CA THR A 9 27.51 11.26 -4.92
C THR A 9 27.27 10.67 -3.52
N ASP A 10 26.55 11.36 -2.62
CA ASP A 10 26.29 10.86 -1.26
C ASP A 10 25.26 9.71 -1.21
N ILE A 11 24.47 9.56 -2.28
CA ILE A 11 23.52 8.45 -2.46
C ILE A 11 24.24 7.20 -2.99
N VAL A 12 25.35 7.36 -3.71
CA VAL A 12 26.13 6.25 -4.28
C VAL A 12 26.94 5.51 -3.21
N ASP A 13 27.33 6.18 -2.13
CA ASP A 13 28.16 5.60 -1.05
C ASP A 13 27.37 4.85 0.05
N GLY A 14 26.07 4.61 -0.13
CA GLY A 14 25.32 3.67 0.73
C GLY A 14 25.06 4.16 2.17
N ASN A 15 24.84 5.46 2.38
CA ASN A 15 24.53 5.98 3.70
C ASN A 15 23.05 5.76 4.09
N HIS A 16 22.80 4.58 4.66
CA HIS A 16 21.52 4.14 5.24
C HIS A 16 20.76 5.17 6.11
N LYS A 17 21.44 6.11 6.78
CA LYS A 17 20.79 7.10 7.65
C LYS A 17 20.01 8.15 6.87
N LEU A 18 20.46 8.50 5.66
CA LEU A 18 19.79 9.49 4.81
C LEU A 18 18.58 8.87 4.11
N THR A 19 18.70 7.62 3.63
CA THR A 19 17.57 6.83 3.10
C THR A 19 16.48 6.62 4.15
N LEU A 20 16.88 6.31 5.39
CA LEU A 20 15.94 6.19 6.51
C LEU A 20 15.32 7.54 6.89
N GLY A 21 16.06 8.64 6.80
CA GLY A 21 15.54 9.98 7.06
C GLY A 21 14.52 10.45 6.03
N LEU A 22 14.68 10.08 4.76
CA LEU A 22 13.75 10.41 3.67
C LEU A 22 12.45 9.60 3.80
N ILE A 23 12.56 8.29 4.05
CA ILE A 23 11.42 7.41 4.31
C ILE A 23 10.66 7.85 5.57
N TRP A 24 11.37 8.25 6.64
CA TRP A 24 10.78 8.77 7.86
C TRP A 24 10.00 10.08 7.66
N ASN A 25 10.49 10.99 6.82
CA ASN A 25 9.82 12.27 6.54
C ASN A 25 8.56 12.11 5.67
N ILE A 26 8.58 11.19 4.70
CA ILE A 26 7.41 10.88 3.85
C ILE A 26 6.30 10.22 4.68
N ILE A 27 6.66 9.34 5.62
CA ILE A 27 5.72 8.66 6.54
C ILE A 27 5.10 9.62 7.56
N LEU A 28 5.87 10.61 8.05
CA LEU A 28 5.40 11.60 9.00
C LEU A 28 4.38 12.60 8.41
N HIS A 29 4.43 12.83 7.11
CA HIS A 29 3.69 13.93 6.48
C HIS A 29 2.20 13.64 6.25
N TRP A 30 1.79 12.37 6.06
CA TRP A 30 0.45 12.09 5.50
C TRP A 30 -0.58 11.36 6.38
N GLN A 31 -0.23 10.49 7.34
CA GLN A 31 -1.29 9.63 7.94
C GLN A 31 -1.30 9.43 9.45
N VAL A 32 -0.18 9.58 10.17
CA VAL A 32 -0.08 8.98 11.51
C VAL A 32 -0.61 9.87 12.65
N LYS A 33 -0.65 11.20 12.51
CA LYS A 33 -0.88 12.05 13.70
C LYS A 33 -2.32 12.21 14.18
N ASN A 34 -3.35 12.02 13.34
CA ASN A 34 -4.73 12.21 13.79
C ASN A 34 -5.51 10.91 13.98
N VAL A 35 -5.41 9.97 13.04
CA VAL A 35 -6.08 8.67 13.18
C VAL A 35 -5.34 7.81 14.19
N MET A 36 -4.01 7.79 14.11
CA MET A 36 -3.20 6.95 14.98
C MET A 36 -3.09 7.55 16.39
N LYS A 37 -3.24 8.86 16.65
CA LYS A 37 -3.17 9.39 18.04
C LYS A 37 -4.40 9.01 18.88
N ASN A 38 -5.58 8.92 18.27
CA ASN A 38 -6.79 8.41 18.94
C ASN A 38 -6.75 6.89 19.17
N ILE A 39 -6.01 6.14 18.33
CA ILE A 39 -5.89 4.68 18.42
C ILE A 39 -4.68 4.25 19.27
N MET A 40 -3.56 4.98 19.19
CA MET A 40 -2.29 4.73 19.91
C MET A 40 -2.33 5.16 21.37
N ALA A 41 -3.25 6.05 21.76
CA ALA A 41 -3.46 6.36 23.18
C ALA A 41 -3.92 5.12 23.99
N GLY A 42 -4.47 4.10 23.33
CA GLY A 42 -4.92 2.86 23.98
C GLY A 42 -4.03 1.63 23.80
N LEU A 43 -3.08 1.62 22.86
CA LEU A 43 -2.43 0.37 22.42
C LEU A 43 -0.93 0.57 22.18
N GLN A 44 -0.12 0.20 23.18
CA GLN A 44 1.32 0.10 23.03
C GLN A 44 1.72 -1.17 22.24
N GLN A 45 2.28 -0.94 21.05
CA GLN A 45 3.44 -1.65 20.50
C GLN A 45 3.36 -3.13 20.08
N THR A 46 2.19 -3.75 19.85
CA THR A 46 2.14 -5.10 19.23
C THR A 46 1.21 -5.22 18.03
N ASN A 47 1.85 -5.50 16.88
CA ASN A 47 1.31 -5.96 15.59
C ASN A 47 0.52 -4.97 14.70
N SER A 48 1.19 -3.92 14.22
CA SER A 48 0.74 -3.14 13.04
C SER A 48 0.33 -4.04 11.87
N GLU A 49 1.02 -5.17 11.67
CA GLU A 49 0.70 -6.18 10.66
C GLU A 49 -0.67 -6.85 10.90
N LYS A 50 -0.99 -7.23 12.14
CA LYS A 50 -2.31 -7.82 12.46
C LYS A 50 -3.43 -6.81 12.31
N ILE A 51 -3.19 -5.56 12.68
CA ILE A 51 -4.15 -4.47 12.51
C ILE A 51 -4.42 -4.26 11.01
N LEU A 52 -3.36 -4.18 10.20
CA LEU A 52 -3.48 -4.01 8.76
C LEU A 52 -4.16 -5.21 8.12
N LEU A 53 -3.82 -6.44 8.52
CA LEU A 53 -4.44 -7.66 8.02
C LEU A 53 -5.93 -7.70 8.36
N SER A 54 -6.30 -7.33 9.58
CA SER A 54 -7.69 -7.21 10.01
C SER A 54 -8.44 -6.17 9.16
N TRP A 55 -7.83 -5.02 8.92
CA TRP A 55 -8.42 -3.95 8.11
C TRP A 55 -8.62 -4.38 6.66
N VAL A 56 -7.64 -5.04 6.04
CA VAL A 56 -7.77 -5.58 4.67
C VAL A 56 -8.92 -6.57 4.60
N ARG A 57 -8.97 -7.54 5.52
CA ARG A 57 -10.04 -8.55 5.57
C ARG A 57 -11.42 -7.94 5.74
N GLN A 58 -11.53 -6.87 6.53
CA GLN A 58 -12.79 -6.17 6.72
C GLN A 58 -13.21 -5.43 5.45
N SER A 59 -12.26 -4.81 4.76
CA SER A 59 -12.47 -4.09 3.50
C SER A 59 -12.87 -5.03 2.36
N THR A 60 -12.27 -6.22 2.30
CA THR A 60 -12.54 -7.21 1.25
C THR A 60 -13.61 -8.24 1.62
N ARG A 61 -14.36 -8.05 2.72
CA ARG A 61 -15.34 -9.05 3.22
C ARG A 61 -16.43 -9.41 2.21
N ASN A 62 -16.80 -8.47 1.34
CA ASN A 62 -17.87 -8.65 0.35
C ASN A 62 -17.38 -9.25 -0.99
N TYR A 63 -16.11 -9.66 -1.06
CA TYR A 63 -15.48 -10.21 -2.27
C TYR A 63 -15.20 -11.70 -2.04
N PRO A 64 -16.12 -12.60 -2.41
CA PRO A 64 -15.99 -14.03 -2.10
C PRO A 64 -14.78 -14.70 -2.75
N GLN A 65 -14.25 -14.12 -3.82
CA GLN A 65 -13.04 -14.60 -4.51
C GLN A 65 -11.75 -14.23 -3.77
N VAL A 66 -11.82 -13.41 -2.71
CA VAL A 66 -10.65 -12.86 -2.02
C VAL A 66 -10.57 -13.38 -0.58
N ASN A 67 -9.45 -14.00 -0.24
CA ASN A 67 -9.14 -14.42 1.12
C ASN A 67 -7.72 -14.01 1.53
N VAL A 68 -7.63 -12.93 2.30
CA VAL A 68 -6.33 -12.40 2.77
C VAL A 68 -5.99 -12.96 4.15
N ILE A 69 -4.93 -13.77 4.20
CA ILE A 69 -4.40 -14.38 5.43
C ILE A 69 -2.94 -13.99 5.72
N ASN A 70 -2.25 -13.41 4.74
CA ASN A 70 -0.86 -12.97 4.85
C ASN A 70 -0.59 -11.77 3.91
N PHE A 71 0.63 -11.23 3.95
CA PHE A 71 1.13 -10.18 3.04
C PHE A 71 2.05 -10.71 1.94
N THR A 72 1.92 -11.99 1.60
CA THR A 72 2.71 -12.65 0.55
C THR A 72 1.78 -13.30 -0.47
N THR A 73 1.53 -14.61 -0.35
CA THR A 73 0.77 -15.41 -1.33
C THR A 73 -0.69 -15.01 -1.47
N SER A 74 -1.30 -14.36 -0.48
CA SER A 74 -2.67 -13.84 -0.58
C SER A 74 -2.85 -12.72 -1.60
N TRP A 75 -1.76 -12.16 -2.14
CA TRP A 75 -1.79 -11.01 -3.05
C TRP A 75 -1.32 -11.35 -4.46
N SER A 76 -0.70 -12.51 -4.66
CA SER A 76 -0.03 -12.88 -5.92
C SER A 76 -0.98 -13.06 -7.09
N ASP A 77 -2.26 -13.33 -6.84
CA ASP A 77 -3.27 -13.42 -7.89
C ASP A 77 -3.83 -12.04 -8.31
N GLY A 78 -3.49 -10.97 -7.60
CA GLY A 78 -3.96 -9.61 -7.87
C GLY A 78 -5.42 -9.33 -7.49
N LEU A 79 -6.21 -10.29 -7.01
CA LEU A 79 -7.60 -10.04 -6.63
C LEU A 79 -7.68 -9.23 -5.34
N ALA A 80 -6.85 -9.55 -4.35
CA ALA A 80 -6.83 -8.84 -3.07
C ALA A 80 -6.58 -7.34 -3.24
N LEU A 81 -5.65 -6.97 -4.12
CA LEU A 81 -5.29 -5.58 -4.36
C LEU A 81 -6.42 -4.82 -5.07
N ASN A 82 -7.02 -5.42 -6.11
CA ASN A 82 -8.16 -4.81 -6.79
C ASN A 82 -9.38 -4.71 -5.87
N ALA A 83 -9.69 -5.74 -5.07
CA ALA A 83 -10.82 -5.72 -4.15
C ALA A 83 -10.67 -4.63 -3.09
N LEU A 84 -9.44 -4.41 -2.61
CA LEU A 84 -9.16 -3.35 -1.65
C LEU A 84 -9.44 -1.96 -2.24
N ILE A 85 -9.01 -1.70 -3.48
CA ILE A 85 -9.29 -0.45 -4.20
C ILE A 85 -10.80 -0.31 -4.43
N HIS A 86 -11.44 -1.33 -4.99
CA HIS A 86 -12.86 -1.32 -5.31
C HIS A 86 -13.74 -1.18 -4.05
N SER A 87 -13.32 -1.70 -2.90
CA SER A 87 -14.06 -1.55 -1.63
C SER A 87 -14.15 -0.10 -1.15
N HIS A 88 -13.16 0.73 -1.48
CA HIS A 88 -13.14 2.15 -1.13
C HIS A 88 -13.65 3.04 -2.27
N ARG A 89 -13.46 2.61 -3.52
CA ARG A 89 -13.80 3.35 -4.73
C ARG A 89 -14.39 2.41 -5.79
N PRO A 90 -15.66 1.97 -5.59
CA PRO A 90 -16.34 1.07 -6.54
C PRO A 90 -16.66 1.75 -7.88
N ASP A 91 -16.50 3.08 -7.96
CA ASP A 91 -16.73 3.88 -9.16
C ASP A 91 -15.59 3.78 -10.19
N LEU A 92 -14.41 3.28 -9.82
CA LEU A 92 -13.23 3.32 -10.67
C LEU A 92 -13.21 2.23 -11.75
N PHE A 93 -13.83 1.07 -11.51
CA PHE A 93 -13.88 -0.04 -12.45
C PHE A 93 -14.95 -1.05 -12.03
N ASP A 94 -15.37 -1.92 -12.95
CA ASP A 94 -16.26 -3.04 -12.64
C ASP A 94 -15.47 -4.24 -12.08
N TRP A 95 -15.90 -4.75 -10.92
CA TRP A 95 -15.28 -5.91 -10.28
C TRP A 95 -15.34 -7.19 -11.13
N ASN A 96 -16.45 -7.44 -11.83
CA ASN A 96 -16.61 -8.69 -12.60
C ASN A 96 -15.60 -8.78 -13.74
N SER A 97 -15.30 -7.65 -14.37
CA SER A 97 -14.27 -7.53 -15.40
C SER A 97 -12.88 -7.95 -14.90
N VAL A 98 -12.54 -7.62 -13.64
CA VAL A 98 -11.29 -8.06 -13.00
C VAL A 98 -11.31 -9.55 -12.68
N VAL A 99 -12.44 -10.09 -12.21
CA VAL A 99 -12.56 -11.52 -11.89
C VAL A 99 -12.46 -12.39 -13.16
N CYS A 100 -13.02 -11.92 -14.28
CA CYS A 100 -12.92 -12.62 -15.57
C CYS A 100 -11.50 -12.60 -16.16
N GLN A 101 -10.62 -11.73 -15.68
CA GLN A 101 -9.24 -11.62 -16.15
C GLN A 101 -8.40 -12.83 -15.71
N GLN A 102 -7.91 -13.60 -16.69
CA GLN A 102 -7.19 -14.85 -16.43
C GLN A 102 -5.78 -14.61 -15.88
N SER A 103 -5.09 -13.58 -16.36
CA SER A 103 -3.70 -13.29 -15.96
C SER A 103 -3.63 -12.51 -14.64
N ALA A 104 -2.89 -13.07 -13.66
CA ALA A 104 -2.58 -12.40 -12.41
C ALA A 104 -1.74 -11.13 -12.63
N THR A 105 -0.77 -11.18 -13.54
CA THR A 105 0.06 -10.01 -13.93
C THR A 105 -0.81 -8.86 -14.42
N GLN A 106 -1.80 -9.16 -15.29
CA GLN A 106 -2.72 -8.13 -15.79
C GLN A 106 -3.60 -7.54 -14.68
N ARG A 107 -4.06 -8.36 -13.72
CA ARG A 107 -4.80 -7.87 -12.55
C ARG A 107 -3.95 -6.95 -11.68
N LEU A 108 -2.68 -7.30 -11.46
CA LEU A 108 -1.75 -6.49 -10.67
C LEU A 108 -1.41 -5.17 -11.37
N GLU A 109 -1.06 -5.21 -12.65
CA GLU A 109 -0.83 -4.01 -13.46
C GLU A 109 -2.04 -3.06 -13.47
N HIS A 110 -3.24 -3.62 -13.63
CA HIS A 110 -4.48 -2.86 -13.55
C HIS A 110 -4.60 -2.15 -12.19
N ALA A 111 -4.46 -2.87 -11.08
CA ALA A 111 -4.54 -2.27 -9.75
C ALA A 111 -3.48 -1.18 -9.53
N PHE A 112 -2.24 -1.40 -9.95
CA PHE A 112 -1.17 -0.42 -9.84
C PHE A 112 -1.42 0.83 -10.69
N ASN A 113 -1.98 0.67 -11.88
CA ASN A 113 -2.35 1.80 -12.72
C ASN A 113 -3.49 2.61 -12.08
N ILE A 114 -4.54 1.95 -11.59
CA ILE A 114 -5.65 2.64 -10.91
C ILE A 114 -5.15 3.38 -9.66
N ALA A 115 -4.33 2.73 -8.83
CA ALA A 115 -3.76 3.35 -7.64
C ALA A 115 -2.90 4.58 -7.96
N LYS A 116 -2.07 4.50 -9.01
CA LYS A 116 -1.23 5.62 -9.46
C LYS A 116 -2.05 6.78 -9.99
N TYR A 117 -2.93 6.53 -10.96
CA TYR A 117 -3.62 7.61 -11.69
C TYR A 117 -4.80 8.21 -10.92
N HIS A 118 -5.53 7.40 -10.14
CA HIS A 118 -6.74 7.86 -9.46
C HIS A 118 -6.55 8.12 -7.97
N LEU A 119 -5.57 7.49 -7.33
CA LEU A 119 -5.31 7.64 -5.90
C LEU A 119 -3.99 8.37 -5.60
N GLY A 120 -3.18 8.65 -6.63
CA GLY A 120 -1.88 9.30 -6.46
C GLY A 120 -0.85 8.45 -5.70
N ILE A 121 -1.07 7.14 -5.61
CA ILE A 121 -0.18 6.22 -4.90
C ILE A 121 0.95 5.84 -5.85
N GLU A 122 2.19 6.18 -5.47
CA GLU A 122 3.36 5.86 -6.27
C GLU A 122 3.57 4.34 -6.36
N LYS A 123 3.99 3.85 -7.54
CA LYS A 123 4.25 2.43 -7.76
C LYS A 123 5.56 2.05 -7.07
N LEU A 124 5.45 1.47 -5.88
CA LEU A 124 6.60 0.96 -5.12
C LEU A 124 6.92 -0.52 -5.43
N LEU A 125 6.08 -1.18 -6.22
CA LEU A 125 6.18 -2.60 -6.54
C LEU A 125 6.10 -2.81 -8.05
N ASP A 126 7.03 -3.59 -8.58
CA ASP A 126 6.96 -4.12 -9.94
C ASP A 126 6.24 -5.49 -9.95
N PRO A 127 5.47 -5.82 -10.99
CA PRO A 127 4.66 -7.03 -11.06
C PRO A 127 5.43 -8.33 -11.41
N GLU A 128 6.76 -8.28 -11.54
CA GLU A 128 7.62 -9.45 -11.82
C GLU A 128 8.06 -10.20 -10.57
#